data_AF-A0A1Z9M9J5-F1
#
_entry.id   AF-A0A1Z9M9J5-F1
#
_cell.length_a   1.000
_cell.length_b   1.000
_cell.length_c   1.000
_cell.angle_alpha   90.00
_cell.angle_beta   90.00
_cell.angle_gamma   90.00
#
_symmetry.space_group_name_H-M   'P 1'
#
loop_
_entity.id
_entity.type
_entity.pdbx_description
1 polymer ?
#
loop_
_entity_poly.entity_id
_entity_poly.type
_entity_poly.pdbx_seq_one_letter_code
_entity_poly.pdbx_strand_id
1 'polypeptide(L)'
;MTNETVFIDADNGGVGVYIGAGNKVGWAKTAKTLKYILDTKNINVFEDRLFFSSSMDFADEYGFATHDGAKEIFYTAQNMIKDEIVANGEFACDFDG
;
A
#
# COMPACT_ATOMS: atom_id res chain seq x y z
N MET A 1 11.99 -6.52 2.58
CA MET A 1 11.19 -7.64 2.06
C MET A 1 10.75 -8.53 3.20
N THR A 2 9.46 -8.82 3.26
CA THR A 2 8.87 -9.78 4.19
C THR A 2 8.64 -11.12 3.49
N ASN A 3 8.91 -12.23 4.17
CA ASN A 3 8.65 -13.58 3.65
C ASN A 3 7.18 -14.00 3.81
N GLU A 4 6.40 -13.21 4.54
CA GLU A 4 4.98 -13.46 4.77
C GLU A 4 4.11 -12.67 3.80
N THR A 5 2.92 -13.20 3.53
CA THR A 5 1.90 -12.51 2.74
C THR A 5 1.47 -11.22 3.41
N VAL A 6 1.41 -10.14 2.65
CA VAL A 6 0.87 -8.85 3.08
C VAL A 6 -0.57 -8.72 2.61
N PHE A 7 -1.47 -8.36 3.52
CA PHE A 7 -2.86 -8.07 3.20
C PHE A 7 -3.16 -6.59 3.40
N ILE A 8 -3.90 -6.02 2.44
CA ILE A 8 -4.32 -4.62 2.43
C ILE A 8 -5.85 -4.59 2.40
N ASP A 9 -6.46 -3.86 3.33
CA ASP A 9 -7.92 -3.70 3.41
C ASP A 9 -8.32 -2.22 3.54
N ALA A 10 -9.60 -1.95 3.25
CA ALA A 10 -10.25 -0.74 3.70
C ALA A 10 -10.83 -0.99 5.09
N ASP A 11 -10.54 -0.11 6.03
CA ASP A 11 -10.96 -0.21 7.42
C ASP A 11 -11.24 1.19 8.01
N ASN A 12 -12.49 1.43 8.38
CA ASN A 12 -12.95 2.64 9.09
C ASN A 12 -12.42 3.97 8.50
N GLY A 13 -12.49 4.12 7.18
CA GLY A 13 -12.05 5.31 6.45
C GLY A 13 -10.53 5.45 6.27
N GLY A 14 -9.77 4.36 6.48
CA GLY A 14 -8.35 4.28 6.18
C GLY A 14 -7.95 2.90 5.64
N VAL A 15 -6.67 2.73 5.33
CA VAL A 15 -6.08 1.51 4.78
C VAL A 15 -5.38 0.75 5.90
N GLY A 16 -5.80 -0.49 6.16
CA GLY A 16 -5.11 -1.39 7.08
C GLY A 16 -4.02 -2.20 6.37
N VAL A 17 -2.92 -2.44 7.10
CA VAL A 17 -1.79 -3.26 6.61
C VAL A 17 -1.58 -4.41 7.57
N TYR A 18 -1.53 -5.63 7.04
CA TYR A 18 -1.35 -6.86 7.81
C TYR A 18 -0.21 -7.67 7.22
N ILE A 19 0.63 -8.26 8.08
CA ILE A 19 1.70 -9.18 7.69
C ILE A 19 1.34 -10.53 8.30
N GLY A 20 1.01 -11.51 7.46
CA GLY A 20 0.40 -12.75 7.90
C GLY A 20 -1.10 -12.58 8.19
N ALA A 21 -1.81 -13.70 8.28
CA ALA A 21 -3.27 -13.70 8.43
C ALA A 21 -3.70 -13.09 9.78
N GLY A 22 -4.49 -12.01 9.76
CA GLY A 22 -5.07 -11.38 10.94
C GLY A 22 -4.12 -10.51 11.77
N ASN A 23 -2.83 -10.42 11.43
CA ASN A 23 -1.85 -9.65 12.19
C ASN A 23 -1.70 -8.23 11.62
N LYS A 24 -2.44 -7.28 12.19
CA LYS A 24 -2.42 -5.87 11.77
C LYS A 24 -1.15 -5.17 12.26
N VAL A 25 -0.38 -4.63 11.33
CA VAL A 25 0.90 -3.95 11.61
C VAL A 25 0.83 -2.43 11.43
N GLY A 26 -0.25 -1.93 10.83
CA GLY A 26 -0.47 -0.50 10.66
C GLY A 26 -1.85 -0.16 10.11
N TRP A 27 -2.18 1.14 10.17
CA TRP A 27 -3.38 1.73 9.61
C TRP A 27 -3.10 3.17 9.18
N ALA A 28 -3.60 3.58 8.02
CA ALA A 28 -3.31 4.90 7.46
C ALA A 28 -4.52 5.56 6.80
N LYS A 29 -4.77 6.82 7.14
CA LYS A 29 -5.78 7.67 6.48
C LYS A 29 -5.23 8.48 5.30
N THR A 30 -3.91 8.47 5.10
CA THR A 30 -3.25 9.22 4.02
C THR A 30 -2.17 8.37 3.37
N ALA A 31 -1.88 8.66 2.10
CA ALA A 31 -0.84 7.98 1.33
C ALA A 31 0.55 8.12 1.98
N LYS A 32 0.86 9.30 2.53
CA LYS A 32 2.14 9.54 3.22
C LYS A 32 2.29 8.68 4.46
N THR A 33 1.22 8.52 5.26
CA THR A 33 1.24 7.63 6.43
C THR A 33 1.33 6.17 6.02
N LEU A 34 0.63 5.77 4.94
CA LEU A 34 0.71 4.41 4.42
C LEU A 34 2.13 4.07 3.94
N LYS A 35 2.75 4.95 3.15
CA LYS A 35 4.16 4.83 2.74
C LYS A 35 5.07 4.63 3.95
N TYR A 36 4.94 5.49 4.97
CA TYR A 36 5.73 5.36 6.18
C TYR A 36 5.57 3.99 6.86
N ILE A 37 4.35 3.43 6.89
CA ILE A 37 4.13 2.08 7.42
C ILE A 37 4.83 1.03 6.56
N LEU A 38 4.70 1.10 5.24
CA LEU A 38 5.34 0.17 4.30
C LEU A 38 6.87 0.17 4.48
N ASP A 39 7.48 1.37 4.53
CA ASP A 39 8.91 1.57 4.74
C ASP A 39 9.36 1.01 6.10
N THR A 40 8.67 1.38 7.18
CA THR A 40 9.04 0.94 8.55
C THR A 40 8.84 -0.56 8.78
N LYS A 41 7.97 -1.20 8.00
CA LYS A 41 7.74 -2.63 8.03
C LYS A 41 8.54 -3.39 6.97
N ASN A 42 9.39 -2.70 6.21
CA ASN A 42 10.22 -3.28 5.16
C ASN A 42 9.39 -4.07 4.13
N ILE A 43 8.21 -3.56 3.79
CA ILE A 43 7.31 -4.12 2.77
C ILE A 43 7.65 -3.48 1.42
N ASN A 44 8.12 -4.28 0.47
CA ASN A 44 8.33 -3.86 -0.90
C ASN A 44 7.06 -4.10 -1.72
N VAL A 45 6.35 -3.03 -2.07
CA VAL A 45 5.10 -3.10 -2.84
C VAL A 45 5.26 -3.58 -4.29
N PHE A 46 6.49 -3.76 -4.78
CA PHE A 46 6.79 -4.26 -6.13
C PHE A 46 7.31 -5.71 -6.14
N GLU A 47 7.73 -6.24 -5.01
CA GLU A 47 8.38 -7.57 -4.93
C GLU A 47 7.70 -8.51 -3.93
N ASP A 48 7.16 -7.98 -2.82
CA ASP A 48 6.49 -8.79 -1.81
C ASP A 48 5.13 -9.29 -2.31
N ARG A 49 4.64 -10.37 -1.69
CA ARG A 49 3.33 -10.94 -2.01
C ARG A 49 2.22 -10.13 -1.34
N LEU A 50 1.61 -9.20 -2.09
CA LEU A 50 0.48 -8.39 -1.64
C LEU A 50 -0.86 -8.94 -2.14
N PHE A 51 -1.87 -8.99 -1.26
CA PHE A 51 -3.26 -9.20 -1.63
C PHE A 51 -4.15 -8.07 -1.13
N PHE A 52 -5.07 -7.66 -1.98
CA PHE A 52 -6.10 -6.68 -1.65
C PHE A 52 -7.39 -7.41 -1.29
N SER A 53 -7.98 -7.03 -0.16
CA SER A 53 -9.33 -7.43 0.20
C SER A 53 -10.35 -6.74 -0.72
N SER A 54 -11.50 -7.37 -0.96
CA SER A 54 -12.61 -6.76 -1.72
C SER A 54 -13.12 -5.45 -1.10
N SER A 55 -12.89 -5.23 0.21
CA SER A 55 -13.17 -3.95 0.88
C SER A 55 -12.50 -2.75 0.21
N MET A 56 -11.37 -2.96 -0.48
CA MET A 56 -10.69 -1.91 -1.26
C MET A 56 -11.52 -1.41 -2.45
N ASP A 57 -12.38 -2.27 -3.01
CA ASP A 57 -13.25 -1.94 -4.15
C ASP A 57 -14.59 -1.34 -3.74
N PHE A 58 -14.99 -1.55 -2.48
CA PHE A 58 -16.24 -1.09 -1.86
C PHE A 58 -15.95 -0.21 -0.65
N ALA A 59 -14.95 0.67 -0.75
CA ALA A 59 -14.36 1.36 0.41
C ALA A 59 -15.37 2.27 1.15
N ASP A 60 -16.41 2.74 0.47
CA ASP A 60 -17.51 3.51 1.03
C ASP A 60 -18.32 2.71 2.07
N GLU A 61 -18.45 1.39 1.92
CA GLU A 61 -19.01 0.50 2.95
C GLU A 61 -18.13 0.39 4.20
N TYR A 62 -16.86 0.80 4.10
CA TYR A 62 -15.85 0.74 5.16
C TYR A 62 -15.44 2.13 5.64
N GLY A 63 -16.30 3.15 5.48
CA GLY A 63 -16.12 4.48 6.07
C GLY A 63 -15.33 5.48 5.23
N PHE A 64 -15.05 5.16 3.96
CA PHE A 64 -14.58 6.15 2.99
C PHE A 64 -15.73 6.96 2.39
N ALA A 65 -15.40 8.10 1.79
CA ALA A 65 -16.38 8.92 1.08
C ALA A 65 -16.70 8.40 -0.33
N THR A 66 -15.81 7.61 -0.93
CA THR A 66 -15.94 7.06 -2.28
C THR A 66 -15.64 5.57 -2.26
N HIS A 67 -16.18 4.85 -3.25
CA HIS A 67 -16.02 3.40 -3.37
C HIS A 67 -14.55 2.97 -3.57
N ASP A 68 -13.70 3.85 -4.09
CA ASP A 68 -12.29 3.61 -4.44
C ASP A 68 -11.28 4.35 -3.55
N GLY A 69 -11.73 5.11 -2.55
CA GLY A 69 -10.85 5.98 -1.76
C GLY A 69 -9.69 5.23 -1.09
N ALA A 70 -9.89 3.95 -0.72
CA ALA A 70 -8.81 3.12 -0.19
C ALA A 70 -7.73 2.79 -1.24
N LYS A 71 -8.14 2.50 -2.50
CA LYS A 71 -7.23 2.26 -3.62
C LYS A 71 -6.44 3.51 -3.98
N GLU A 72 -7.08 4.66 -3.99
CA GLU A 72 -6.41 5.95 -4.24
C GLU A 72 -5.28 6.19 -3.25
N ILE A 73 -5.51 5.94 -1.95
CA ILE A 73 -4.46 6.03 -0.92
C ILE A 73 -3.31 5.07 -1.22
N PHE A 74 -3.62 3.80 -1.53
CA PHE A 74 -2.60 2.79 -1.79
C PHE A 74 -1.75 3.12 -3.01
N TYR A 75 -2.37 3.41 -4.16
CA TYR A 75 -1.63 3.69 -5.39
C TYR A 75 -0.86 5.01 -5.31
N THR A 76 -1.38 6.00 -4.58
CA THR A 76 -0.62 7.23 -4.31
C THR A 76 0.65 6.92 -3.49
N ALA A 77 0.56 6.08 -2.46
CA ALA A 77 1.72 5.67 -1.67
C ALA A 77 2.73 4.87 -2.51
N GLN A 78 2.24 3.93 -3.34
CA GLN A 78 3.08 3.15 -4.26
C GLN A 78 3.82 4.06 -5.26
N ASN A 79 3.14 5.06 -5.83
CA ASN A 79 3.76 6.01 -6.75
C ASN A 79 4.83 6.85 -6.05
N MET A 80 4.60 7.30 -4.82
CA MET A 80 5.63 8.01 -4.05
C MET A 80 6.89 7.15 -3.84
N ILE A 81 6.73 5.85 -3.56
CA ILE A 81 7.86 4.92 -3.43
C ILE A 81 8.57 4.76 -4.78
N LYS A 82 7.81 4.58 -5.87
CA LYS A 82 8.36 4.50 -7.23
C LYS A 82 9.18 5.75 -7.57
N ASP A 83 8.66 6.93 -7.30
CA ASP A 83 9.30 8.21 -7.60
C ASP A 83 10.60 8.37 -6.81
N GLU A 84 10.64 7.94 -5.54
CA GLU A 84 11.87 7.94 -4.73
C GLU A 84 12.92 6.99 -5.30
N ILE A 85 12.54 5.77 -5.70
CA ILE A 85 13.44 4.79 -6.31
C ILE A 85 14.03 5.35 -7.63
N VAL A 86 13.19 5.96 -8.47
CA VAL A 86 13.61 6.59 -9.73
C VAL A 86 14.55 7.77 -9.46
N ALA A 87 14.23 8.65 -8.50
CA ALA A 87 15.07 9.79 -8.13
C ALA A 87 16.43 9.38 -7.57
N ASN A 88 16.49 8.24 -6.87
CA ASN A 88 17.73 7.70 -6.30
C ASN A 88 18.58 6.94 -7.35
N GLY A 89 18.11 6.81 -8.59
CA GLY A 89 18.83 6.12 -9.66
C GLY A 89 18.82 4.60 -9.55
N GLU A 90 18.01 4.01 -8.66
CA GLU A 90 17.91 2.56 -8.49
C GLU A 90 17.13 1.87 -9.63
N PHE A 91 16.42 2.64 -10.46
CA PHE A 91 15.78 2.20 -11.71
C PHE A 91 16.45 2.79 -12.97
N ALA A 92 17.68 3.29 -12.87
CA ALA A 92 18.42 3.85 -14.01
C ALA A 92 19.09 2.76 -14.87
N CYS A 93 18.32 1.75 -15.30
CA CYS A 93 18.63 0.97 -16.48
C CYS A 93 17.35 0.34 -17.03
N ASP A 94 17.08 0.64 -18.30
CA ASP A 94 16.19 -0.05 -19.23
C ASP A 94 14.67 0.17 -19.07
N PHE A 95 14.21 1.36 -19.45
CA PHE A 95 12.91 1.49 -20.10
C PHE A 95 13.05 2.42 -21.32
N ASP A 96 13.86 1.99 -22.29
CA ASP A 96 13.72 2.45 -23.66
C ASP A 96 12.49 1.75 -24.24
N GLY A 97 11.39 2.51 -24.33
CA GLY A 97 10.18 2.11 -25.07
C GLY A 97 10.38 2.12 -26.58
#